data_AF-A0A521UBU7-F1
#
_entry.id   AF-A0A521UBU7-F1
#
_cell.length_a   1.000
_cell.length_b   1.000
_cell.length_c   1.000
_cell.angle_alpha   90.00
_cell.angle_beta   90.00
_cell.angle_gamma   90.00
#
_symmetry.space_group_name_H-M   'P 1'
#
loop_
_entity.id
_entity.type
_entity.pdbx_description
1 polymer ?
#
loop_
_entity_poly.entity_id
_entity_poly.type
_entity_poly.pdbx_seq_one_letter_code
_entity_poly.pdbx_strand_id
1 'polypeptide(L)'
;MYRPMAPTMDDDWTSASFRAALLAMVRRRVPPGEADDVVQAALAEAVAAADRPRDPAGLRRWIWGVARHKIADFHRRARREDVGDVPEQVAASSPDAERDLLRWAVGELPPGADAQRTFAWLLREGEGEKLDAIADDERLPAPQVRQRVSRMRRLLRARWAQLVAAGLAALVVYLVVRSARSPGDAPHHAPRLVEGPEVTVAVAQGRARRTEALRACDAAQWRRCLDELDAARALDPAGDEAGRVRRARQSARDGLERDVPGPAPLTPPPPTSPRGSSVTDAGAPRRHRAPTFPQDGGFGRYDGAM
;
A
#
# COMPACT_ATOMS: atom_id res chain seq x y z
N MET A 1 8.74 62.89 7.14
CA MET A 1 9.13 62.33 5.83
C MET A 1 9.53 60.87 6.03
N TYR A 2 8.63 59.93 5.74
CA TYR A 2 8.94 58.50 5.78
C TYR A 2 9.61 58.14 4.45
N ARG A 3 10.88 57.73 4.50
CA ARG A 3 11.62 57.24 3.33
C ARG A 3 11.20 55.77 3.14
N PRO A 4 10.51 55.39 2.05
CA PRO A 4 10.15 54.00 1.83
C PRO A 4 11.45 53.19 1.75
N MET A 5 11.59 52.22 2.64
CA MET A 5 12.66 51.21 2.58
C MET A 5 12.48 50.48 1.25
N ALA A 6 13.54 50.43 0.44
CA ALA A 6 13.52 49.63 -0.78
C ALA A 6 13.17 48.18 -0.41
N PRO A 7 12.29 47.51 -1.17
CA PRO A 7 11.97 46.11 -0.91
C PRO A 7 13.29 45.30 -0.90
N THR A 8 13.49 44.52 0.15
CA THR A 8 14.62 43.59 0.22
C THR A 8 14.48 42.58 -0.92
N MET A 9 15.61 42.07 -1.44
CA MET A 9 15.62 41.06 -2.51
C MET A 9 14.77 39.81 -2.19
N ASP A 10 14.54 39.55 -0.90
CA ASP A 10 13.72 38.45 -0.42
C ASP A 10 12.21 38.67 -0.61
N ASP A 11 11.74 39.90 -0.82
CA ASP A 11 10.32 40.26 -0.96
C ASP A 11 9.81 40.22 -2.40
N ASP A 12 10.67 39.89 -3.36
CA ASP A 12 10.30 39.79 -4.76
C ASP A 12 9.54 38.47 -5.05
N TRP A 13 8.26 38.60 -5.38
CA TRP A 13 7.41 37.47 -5.80
C TRP A 13 7.80 36.90 -7.16
N THR A 14 8.58 37.63 -7.97
CA THR A 14 9.12 37.14 -9.25
C THR A 14 10.43 36.36 -9.10
N SER A 15 10.97 36.30 -7.89
CA SER A 15 12.22 35.58 -7.62
C SER A 15 12.13 34.08 -7.90
N ALA A 16 13.23 33.51 -8.40
CA ALA A 16 13.34 32.08 -8.63
C ALA A 16 13.17 31.26 -7.33
N SER A 17 13.61 31.81 -6.20
CA SER A 17 13.48 31.19 -4.88
C SER A 17 12.03 31.11 -4.42
N PHE A 18 11.23 32.16 -4.63
CA PHE A 18 9.80 32.14 -4.35
C PHE A 18 9.07 31.14 -5.24
N ARG A 19 9.36 31.14 -6.55
CA ARG A 19 8.77 30.17 -7.49
C ARG A 19 9.11 28.73 -7.12
N ALA A 20 10.36 28.46 -6.74
CA ALA A 20 10.80 27.13 -6.31
C ALA A 20 10.09 26.69 -5.02
N ALA A 21 9.89 27.60 -4.05
CA ALA A 21 9.13 27.31 -2.84
C ALA A 21 7.66 27.00 -3.17
N LEU A 22 7.04 27.78 -4.06
CA LEU A 22 5.66 27.59 -4.50
C LEU A 22 5.49 26.22 -5.19
N LEU A 23 6.40 25.87 -6.09
CA LEU A 23 6.42 24.58 -6.75
C LEU A 23 6.62 23.42 -5.77
N ALA A 24 7.53 23.56 -4.81
CA ALA A 24 7.75 22.55 -3.78
C ALA A 24 6.49 22.33 -2.91
N MET A 25 5.74 23.39 -2.61
CA MET A 25 4.46 23.31 -1.89
C MET A 25 3.41 22.53 -2.68
N VAL A 26 3.30 22.81 -3.98
CA VAL A 26 2.33 22.19 -4.89
C VAL A 26 2.68 20.72 -5.13
N ARG A 27 3.95 20.39 -5.43
CA ARG A 27 4.42 19.01 -5.67
C ARG A 27 4.15 18.04 -4.52
N ARG A 28 4.03 18.53 -3.29
CA ARG A 28 3.65 17.71 -2.13
C ARG A 28 2.17 17.29 -2.11
N ARG A 29 1.32 17.89 -2.95
CA ARG A 29 -0.15 17.83 -2.85
C ARG A 29 -0.86 17.46 -4.14
N VAL A 30 -0.17 17.50 -5.28
CA VAL A 30 -0.71 17.10 -6.59
C VAL A 30 0.30 16.21 -7.32
N PRO A 31 -0.14 15.36 -8.28
CA PRO A 31 0.76 14.53 -9.08
C PRO A 31 1.86 15.35 -9.76
N PRO A 32 3.06 14.77 -9.99
CA PRO A 32 4.18 15.51 -10.57
C PRO A 32 3.87 16.20 -11.90
N GLY A 33 3.04 15.58 -12.75
CA GLY A 33 2.64 16.13 -14.05
C GLY A 33 1.71 17.35 -13.96
N GLU A 34 0.99 17.52 -12.85
CA GLU A 34 0.00 18.59 -12.65
C GLU A 34 0.58 19.78 -11.87
N ALA A 35 1.75 19.58 -11.24
CA ALA A 35 2.29 20.55 -10.31
C ALA A 35 2.68 21.88 -10.98
N ASP A 36 3.31 21.80 -12.15
CA ASP A 36 3.72 22.99 -12.89
C ASP A 36 2.49 23.78 -13.40
N ASP A 37 1.42 23.10 -13.81
CA ASP A 37 0.17 23.71 -14.27
C ASP A 37 -0.56 24.43 -13.15
N VAL A 38 -0.64 23.82 -11.96
CA VAL A 38 -1.23 24.45 -10.78
C VAL A 38 -0.44 25.72 -10.37
N VAL A 39 0.89 25.67 -10.41
CA VAL A 39 1.74 26.83 -10.16
C VAL A 39 1.51 27.92 -11.20
N GLN A 40 1.49 27.57 -12.49
CA GLN A 40 1.21 28.53 -13.56
C GLN A 40 -0.15 29.17 -13.40
N ALA A 41 -1.20 28.39 -13.12
CA ALA A 41 -2.55 28.90 -12.90
C ALA A 41 -2.62 29.89 -11.72
N ALA A 42 -1.91 29.61 -10.63
CA ALA A 42 -1.85 30.51 -9.48
C ALA A 42 -1.14 31.83 -9.80
N LEU A 43 0.00 31.77 -10.51
CA LEU A 43 0.74 32.97 -10.91
C LEU A 43 0.00 33.77 -11.98
N ALA A 44 -0.67 33.11 -12.92
CA ALA A 44 -1.47 33.76 -13.95
C ALA A 44 -2.64 34.54 -13.33
N GLU A 45 -3.36 33.92 -12.38
CA GLU A 45 -4.39 34.63 -11.60
C GLU A 45 -3.80 35.79 -10.81
N ALA A 46 -2.60 35.62 -10.27
CA ALA A 46 -1.96 36.69 -9.51
C ALA A 46 -1.55 37.91 -10.34
N VAL A 47 -1.26 37.69 -11.63
CA VAL A 47 -1.01 38.76 -12.59
C VAL A 47 -2.31 39.40 -13.07
N ALA A 48 -3.38 38.61 -13.23
CA ALA A 48 -4.66 39.08 -13.77
C ALA A 48 -5.56 39.79 -12.75
N ALA A 49 -5.39 39.54 -11.45
CA ALA A 49 -6.28 40.08 -10.42
C ALA A 49 -6.13 41.60 -10.23
N ALA A 50 -7.25 42.32 -10.40
CA ALA A 50 -7.32 43.77 -10.25
C ALA A 50 -7.10 44.26 -8.81
N ASP A 51 -7.62 43.52 -7.82
CA ASP A 51 -7.59 43.88 -6.40
C ASP A 51 -6.43 43.23 -5.62
N ARG A 52 -5.31 42.92 -6.29
CA ARG A 52 -4.15 42.33 -5.63
C ARG A 52 -3.48 43.31 -4.65
N PRO A 53 -2.94 42.83 -3.51
CA PRO A 53 -2.16 43.66 -2.62
C PRO A 53 -0.98 44.32 -3.35
N ARG A 54 -0.72 45.60 -3.04
CA ARG A 54 0.36 46.38 -3.67
C ARG A 54 1.68 46.27 -2.93
N ASP A 55 1.64 45.93 -1.64
CA ASP A 55 2.86 45.67 -0.88
C ASP A 55 3.41 44.27 -1.21
N PRO A 56 4.73 44.11 -1.39
CA PRO A 56 5.33 42.84 -1.80
C PRO A 56 5.01 41.67 -0.86
N ALA A 57 5.10 41.88 0.46
CA ALA A 57 4.80 40.86 1.46
C ALA A 57 3.33 40.41 1.41
N GLY A 58 2.39 41.35 1.30
CA GLY A 58 0.97 41.09 1.10
C GLY A 58 0.67 40.32 -0.17
N LEU A 59 1.35 40.67 -1.27
CA LEU A 59 1.19 39.98 -2.55
C LEU A 59 1.66 38.53 -2.46
N ARG A 60 2.79 38.26 -1.80
CA ARG A 60 3.29 36.89 -1.58
C ARG A 60 2.32 36.05 -0.75
N ARG A 61 1.83 36.58 0.37
CA ARG A 61 0.82 35.90 1.21
C ARG A 61 -0.44 35.58 0.40
N TRP A 62 -0.86 36.52 -0.44
CA TRP A 62 -2.02 36.35 -1.29
C TRP A 62 -1.79 35.30 -2.38
N ILE A 63 -0.63 35.26 -3.05
CA ILE A 63 -0.27 34.21 -4.01
C ILE A 63 -0.26 32.82 -3.37
N TRP A 64 0.27 32.68 -2.15
CA TRP A 64 0.16 31.42 -1.40
C TRP A 64 -1.30 31.01 -1.18
N GLY A 65 -2.17 31.98 -0.89
CA GLY A 65 -3.61 31.78 -0.82
C GLY A 65 -4.21 31.30 -2.13
N VAL A 66 -3.90 31.94 -3.26
CA VAL A 66 -4.38 31.54 -4.59
C VAL A 66 -3.95 30.11 -4.90
N ALA A 67 -2.68 29.77 -4.69
CA ALA A 67 -2.17 28.42 -4.94
C ALA A 67 -2.87 27.35 -4.11
N ARG A 68 -3.19 27.63 -2.83
CA ARG A 68 -4.01 26.72 -2.00
C ARG A 68 -5.40 26.48 -2.60
N HIS A 69 -6.06 27.53 -3.11
CA HIS A 69 -7.35 27.38 -3.78
C HIS A 69 -7.23 26.55 -5.06
N LYS A 70 -6.17 26.74 -5.86
CA LYS A 70 -5.92 25.93 -7.07
C LYS A 70 -5.72 24.46 -6.76
N ILE A 71 -5.01 24.12 -5.69
CA ILE A 71 -4.86 22.74 -5.22
C ILE A 71 -6.21 22.16 -4.80
N ALA A 72 -7.00 22.91 -4.03
CA ALA A 72 -8.34 22.46 -3.64
C ALA A 72 -9.25 22.25 -4.86
N ASP A 73 -9.19 23.15 -5.84
CA ASP A 73 -9.93 23.04 -7.11
C ASP A 73 -9.47 21.86 -7.96
N PHE A 74 -8.18 21.55 -7.97
CA PHE A 74 -7.66 20.34 -8.62
C PHE A 74 -8.31 19.09 -8.01
N HIS A 75 -8.26 18.92 -6.69
CA HIS A 75 -8.88 17.77 -6.01
C HIS A 75 -10.40 17.72 -6.15
N ARG A 76 -11.08 18.88 -6.19
CA ARG A 76 -12.53 18.96 -6.46
C ARG A 76 -12.88 18.53 -7.89
N ARG A 77 -12.01 18.80 -8.87
CA ARG A 77 -12.19 18.37 -10.28
C ARG A 77 -11.86 16.90 -10.45
N ALA A 78 -10.71 16.46 -9.95
CA ALA A 78 -10.30 15.06 -9.98
C ALA A 78 -11.38 14.14 -9.39
N ARG A 79 -12.04 14.51 -8.28
CA ARG A 79 -13.16 13.73 -7.72
C ARG A 79 -14.39 13.62 -8.63
N ARG A 80 -14.64 14.59 -9.50
CA ARG A 80 -15.74 14.53 -10.48
C ARG A 80 -15.37 13.67 -11.69
N GLU A 81 -14.09 13.62 -12.02
CA GLU A 81 -13.53 12.88 -13.16
C GLU A 81 -13.23 11.41 -12.80
N ASP A 82 -12.76 11.12 -11.57
CA ASP A 82 -12.48 9.77 -11.01
C ASP A 82 -13.74 8.92 -10.74
N VAL A 83 -14.95 9.41 -11.03
CA VAL A 83 -16.15 8.54 -11.07
C VAL A 83 -16.09 7.55 -12.25
N GLY A 84 -15.07 7.64 -13.12
CA GLY A 84 -14.92 6.84 -14.34
C GLY A 84 -13.78 5.83 -14.42
N ASP A 85 -12.74 5.87 -13.59
CA ASP A 85 -11.63 4.91 -13.72
C ASP A 85 -10.84 4.79 -12.40
N VAL A 86 -10.51 3.56 -11.98
CA VAL A 86 -9.81 3.30 -10.70
C VAL A 86 -8.36 2.92 -10.98
N PRO A 87 -7.40 3.86 -10.91
CA PRO A 87 -6.00 3.50 -10.81
C PRO A 87 -5.63 3.15 -9.37
N GLU A 88 -4.67 2.24 -9.21
CA GLU A 88 -4.07 1.84 -7.95
C GLU A 88 -3.38 3.03 -7.27
N GLN A 89 -4.13 3.73 -6.41
CA GLN A 89 -3.62 4.85 -5.63
C GLN A 89 -2.89 4.32 -4.40
N VAL A 90 -1.59 4.66 -4.28
CA VAL A 90 -0.92 4.75 -2.97
C VAL A 90 -1.87 5.51 -2.07
N ALA A 91 -2.32 4.90 -0.96
CA ALA A 91 -3.39 5.40 -0.12
C ALA A 91 -3.16 6.87 0.28
N ALA A 92 -3.62 7.78 -0.57
CA ALA A 92 -3.65 9.19 -0.27
C ALA A 92 -4.59 9.32 0.92
N SER A 93 -4.13 9.98 1.98
CA SER A 93 -4.96 10.24 3.15
C SER A 93 -6.26 10.86 2.64
N SER A 94 -7.40 10.22 2.95
CA SER A 94 -8.67 10.75 2.50
C SER A 94 -8.85 12.17 3.05
N PRO A 95 -9.50 13.10 2.32
CA PRO A 95 -9.74 14.45 2.83
C PRO A 95 -10.48 14.46 4.17
N ASP A 96 -11.27 13.41 4.45
CA ASP A 96 -11.95 13.26 5.74
C ASP A 96 -10.96 12.90 6.86
N ALA A 97 -9.98 12.02 6.59
CA ALA A 97 -8.91 11.75 7.54
C ALA A 97 -8.08 13.01 7.84
N GLU A 98 -7.79 13.84 6.83
CA GLU A 98 -7.09 15.12 7.02
C GLU A 98 -7.91 16.09 7.88
N ARG A 99 -9.22 16.23 7.60
CA ARG A 99 -10.13 17.08 8.38
C ARG A 99 -10.24 16.62 9.83
N ASP A 100 -10.34 15.33 10.07
CA ASP A 100 -10.45 14.77 11.41
C ASP A 100 -9.14 14.96 12.20
N LEU A 101 -7.98 14.80 11.54
CA LEU A 101 -6.67 15.11 12.14
C LEU A 101 -6.56 16.60 12.52
N LEU A 102 -7.02 17.50 11.65
CA LEU A 102 -7.04 18.94 11.94
C LEU A 102 -7.98 19.27 13.10
N ARG A 103 -9.18 18.68 13.13
CA ARG A 103 -10.15 18.87 14.22
C ARG A 103 -9.57 18.39 15.55
N TRP A 104 -8.93 17.23 15.55
CA TRP A 104 -8.23 16.70 16.72
C TRP A 104 -7.11 17.64 17.17
N ALA A 105 -6.22 18.05 16.26
CA ALA A 105 -5.08 18.90 16.59
C ALA A 105 -5.51 20.24 17.21
N VAL A 106 -6.59 20.84 16.71
CA VAL A 106 -7.19 22.06 17.27
C VAL A 106 -7.77 21.81 18.66
N GLY A 107 -8.43 20.66 18.88
CA GLY A 107 -8.98 20.28 20.19
C GLY A 107 -7.93 20.07 21.28
N GLU A 108 -6.70 19.70 20.91
CA GLU A 108 -5.59 19.48 21.84
C GLU A 108 -4.78 20.74 22.19
N LEU A 109 -5.07 21.88 21.55
CA LEU A 109 -4.34 23.11 21.80
C LEU A 109 -4.61 23.64 23.22
N PRO A 110 -3.60 24.21 23.90
CA PRO A 110 -3.84 24.99 25.11
C PRO A 110 -4.84 26.12 24.86
N PRO A 111 -5.65 26.50 25.86
CA PRO A 111 -6.55 27.63 25.70
C PRO A 111 -5.76 28.94 25.47
N GLY A 112 -6.28 29.80 24.60
CA GLY A 112 -5.72 31.13 24.35
C GLY A 112 -5.37 31.39 22.88
N ALA A 113 -5.50 32.65 22.48
CA ALA A 113 -5.21 33.09 21.11
C ALA A 113 -3.77 32.81 20.67
N ASP A 114 -2.84 32.77 21.63
CA ASP A 114 -1.42 32.49 21.37
C ASP A 114 -1.16 31.06 20.88
N ALA A 115 -1.91 30.08 21.37
CA ALA A 115 -1.79 28.70 20.94
C ALA A 115 -2.32 28.53 19.51
N GLN A 116 -3.48 29.11 19.22
CA GLN A 116 -4.06 29.10 17.87
C GLN A 116 -3.15 29.80 16.86
N ARG A 117 -2.57 30.95 17.22
CA ARG A 117 -1.61 31.66 16.36
C ARG A 117 -0.35 30.82 16.09
N THR A 118 0.19 30.19 17.13
CA THR A 118 1.35 29.29 16.97
C THR A 118 1.02 28.08 16.10
N PHE A 119 -0.19 27.54 16.22
CA PHE A 119 -0.67 26.45 15.38
C PHE A 119 -0.82 26.89 13.91
N ALA A 120 -1.31 28.11 13.65
CA ALA A 120 -1.37 28.67 12.30
C ALA A 120 0.04 28.80 11.67
N TRP A 121 1.06 29.18 12.45
CA TRP A 121 2.45 29.19 11.97
C TRP A 121 2.96 27.79 11.62
N LEU A 122 2.60 26.78 12.40
CA LEU A 122 2.95 25.38 12.12
C LEU A 122 2.29 24.90 10.82
N LEU A 123 1.04 25.28 10.55
CA LEU A 123 0.36 24.98 9.29
C LEU A 123 1.04 25.67 8.10
N ARG A 124 1.33 26.97 8.20
CA ARG A 124 2.08 27.74 7.17
C ARG A 124 3.45 27.12 6.87
N GLU A 125 4.15 26.67 7.91
CA GLU A 125 5.44 26.01 7.73
C GLU A 125 5.31 24.62 7.08
N GLY A 126 4.31 23.84 7.44
CA GLY A 126 3.97 22.58 6.75
C GLY A 126 3.52 22.79 5.29
N GLU A 127 3.05 23.99 4.96
CA GLU A 127 2.78 24.41 3.59
C GLU A 127 4.07 24.75 2.83
N GLY A 128 5.17 25.07 3.52
CA GLY A 128 6.48 25.33 2.92
C GLY A 128 6.99 26.75 3.11
N GLU A 129 6.25 27.56 3.87
CA GLU A 129 6.73 28.87 4.26
C GLU A 129 7.83 28.76 5.31
N LYS A 130 8.92 29.51 5.13
CA LYS A 130 10.03 29.49 6.09
C LYS A 130 9.61 30.21 7.38
N LEU A 131 10.02 29.68 8.53
CA LEU A 131 9.72 30.28 9.83
C LEU A 131 10.27 31.71 9.98
N ASP A 132 11.36 32.05 9.28
CA ASP A 132 11.91 33.40 9.28
C ASP A 132 10.96 34.37 8.56
N ALA A 133 10.41 34.00 7.41
CA ALA A 133 9.40 34.79 6.71
C ALA A 133 8.10 34.98 7.53
N ILE A 134 7.68 33.93 8.24
CA ILE A 134 6.55 34.01 9.18
C ILE A 134 6.87 34.98 10.33
N ALA A 135 8.12 35.00 10.81
CA ALA A 135 8.55 35.89 11.87
C ALA A 135 8.55 37.36 11.44
N ASP A 136 9.03 37.64 10.22
CA ASP A 136 9.00 38.97 9.62
C ASP A 136 7.56 39.47 9.46
N ASP A 137 6.66 38.61 8.96
CA ASP A 137 5.23 38.90 8.81
C ASP A 137 4.54 39.20 10.15
N GLU A 138 4.84 38.41 11.19
CA GLU A 138 4.25 38.56 12.53
C GLU A 138 4.93 39.66 13.35
N ARG A 139 6.01 40.27 12.82
CA ARG A 139 6.86 41.25 13.51
C ARG A 139 7.38 40.72 14.84
N LEU A 140 7.81 39.45 14.84
CA LEU A 140 8.38 38.76 15.98
C LEU A 140 9.82 38.33 15.68
N PRO A 141 10.70 38.22 16.69
CA PRO A 141 12.02 37.66 16.47
C PRO A 141 11.94 36.19 16.02
N ALA A 142 12.62 35.84 14.93
CA ALA A 142 12.67 34.48 14.39
C ALA A 142 13.00 33.37 15.42
N PRO A 143 13.89 33.58 16.41
CA PRO A 143 14.11 32.60 17.47
C PRO A 143 12.85 32.30 18.30
N GLN A 144 12.00 33.30 18.55
CA GLN A 144 10.76 33.13 19.32
C GLN A 144 9.74 32.29 18.56
N VAL A 145 9.56 32.55 17.26
CA VAL A 145 8.67 31.76 16.39
C VAL A 145 9.13 30.31 16.35
N ARG A 146 10.43 30.07 16.11
CA ARG A 146 11.03 28.73 16.13
C ARG A 146 10.81 28.01 17.46
N GLN A 147 11.02 28.70 18.58
CA GLN A 147 10.84 28.10 19.91
C GLN A 147 9.36 27.76 20.18
N ARG A 148 8.42 28.65 19.83
CA ARG A 148 6.98 28.41 19.99
C ARG A 148 6.52 27.23 19.13
N VAL A 149 6.90 27.19 17.85
CA VAL A 149 6.57 26.09 16.94
C VAL A 149 7.19 24.77 17.43
N SER A 150 8.43 24.77 17.89
CA SER A 150 9.09 23.59 18.47
C SER A 150 8.34 23.05 19.70
N ARG A 151 7.93 23.93 20.61
CA ARG A 151 7.11 23.55 21.78
C ARG A 151 5.76 22.98 21.35
N MET A 152 5.10 23.60 20.38
CA MET A 152 3.82 23.11 19.84
C MET A 152 3.94 21.70 19.25
N ARG A 153 4.97 21.43 18.46
CA ARG A 153 5.23 20.08 17.91
C ARG A 153 5.43 19.03 19.00
N ARG A 154 6.15 19.38 20.08
CA ARG A 154 6.36 18.47 21.21
C ARG A 154 5.04 18.14 21.91
N LEU A 155 4.19 19.15 22.12
CA LEU A 155 2.86 18.96 22.72
C LEU A 155 2.01 18.02 21.88
N LEU A 156 1.86 18.29 20.57
CA LEU A 156 1.03 17.47 19.68
C LEU A 156 1.55 16.03 19.59
N ARG A 157 2.87 15.82 19.50
CA ARG A 157 3.45 14.47 19.50
C ARG A 157 3.18 13.73 20.81
N ALA A 158 3.27 14.41 21.96
CA ALA A 158 2.98 13.80 23.24
C ALA A 158 1.50 13.36 23.34
N ARG A 159 0.57 14.22 22.90
CA ARG A 159 -0.87 13.88 22.85
C ARG A 159 -1.17 12.72 21.92
N TRP A 160 -0.55 12.72 20.74
CA TRP A 160 -0.70 11.63 19.79
C TRP A 160 -0.17 10.30 20.33
N ALA A 161 0.99 10.31 21.00
CA ALA A 161 1.56 9.13 21.64
C ALA A 161 0.64 8.56 22.74
N GLN A 162 -0.05 9.43 23.50
CA GLN A 162 -1.03 9.00 24.51
C GLN A 162 -2.22 8.26 23.87
N LEU A 163 -2.73 8.74 22.74
CA LEU A 163 -3.82 8.08 22.01
C LEU A 163 -3.40 6.72 21.46
N VAL A 164 -2.20 6.63 20.88
CA VAL A 164 -1.63 5.36 20.39
C VAL A 164 -1.48 4.36 21.53
N ALA A 165 -0.93 4.79 22.67
CA ALA A 165 -0.78 3.94 23.85
C ALA A 165 -2.13 3.44 24.38
N ALA A 166 -3.14 4.31 24.45
CA ALA A 166 -4.50 3.95 24.86
C ALA A 166 -5.15 2.94 23.89
N GLY A 167 -4.97 3.13 22.58
CA GLY A 167 -5.44 2.19 21.57
C GLY A 167 -4.78 0.82 21.68
N LEU A 168 -3.47 0.77 21.89
CA LEU A 168 -2.73 -0.48 22.12
C LEU A 168 -3.18 -1.18 23.40
N ALA A 169 -3.35 -0.43 24.50
CA ALA A 169 -3.86 -0.99 25.75
C ALA A 169 -5.27 -1.56 25.59
N ALA A 170 -6.17 -0.85 24.91
CA ALA A 170 -7.51 -1.31 24.60
C ALA A 170 -7.50 -2.58 23.72
N LEU A 171 -6.60 -2.66 22.75
CA LEU A 171 -6.41 -3.86 21.93
C LEU A 171 -5.92 -5.04 22.77
N VAL A 172 -4.96 -4.84 23.67
CA VAL A 172 -4.50 -5.89 24.59
C VAL A 172 -5.64 -6.38 25.47
N VAL A 173 -6.41 -5.47 26.08
CA VAL A 173 -7.60 -5.82 26.88
C VAL A 173 -8.61 -6.61 26.05
N TYR A 174 -8.89 -6.17 24.82
CA TYR A 174 -9.78 -6.88 23.89
C TYR A 174 -9.29 -8.31 23.62
N LEU A 175 -7.99 -8.50 23.34
CA LEU A 175 -7.41 -9.82 23.10
C LEU A 175 -7.44 -10.70 24.35
N VAL A 176 -7.15 -10.16 25.53
CA VAL A 176 -7.24 -10.88 26.81
C VAL A 176 -8.68 -11.33 27.06
N VAL A 177 -9.66 -10.43 26.96
CA VAL A 177 -11.09 -10.76 27.12
C VAL A 177 -11.54 -11.80 26.09
N ARG A 178 -11.12 -11.66 24.83
CA ARG A 178 -11.43 -12.62 23.77
C ARG A 178 -10.81 -13.99 24.03
N SER A 179 -9.59 -14.06 24.56
CA SER A 179 -8.92 -15.32 24.90
C SER A 179 -9.49 -15.98 26.16
N ALA A 180 -9.92 -15.18 27.14
CA ALA A 180 -10.57 -15.65 28.36
C ALA A 180 -12.00 -16.11 28.12
N ARG A 181 -12.69 -15.54 27.13
CA ARG A 181 -13.92 -16.11 26.54
C ARG A 181 -13.54 -17.34 25.72
N SER A 182 -13.23 -18.43 26.42
CA SER A 182 -13.29 -19.76 25.83
C SER A 182 -14.65 -19.93 25.14
N PRO A 183 -14.75 -20.62 23.99
CA PRO A 183 -16.03 -20.89 23.32
C PRO A 183 -16.95 -21.86 24.12
N GLY A 184 -16.85 -21.89 25.46
CA GLY A 184 -17.53 -22.83 26.35
C GLY A 184 -18.75 -22.28 27.09
N ASP A 185 -18.96 -20.96 27.14
CA ASP A 185 -20.11 -20.37 27.85
C ASP A 185 -20.91 -19.44 26.93
N ALA A 186 -21.66 -20.05 26.01
CA ALA A 186 -22.87 -19.41 25.51
C ALA A 186 -24.03 -19.91 26.38
N PRO A 187 -24.82 -19.04 27.05
CA PRO A 187 -26.06 -19.48 27.65
C PRO A 187 -26.95 -20.07 26.55
N HIS A 188 -27.41 -21.30 26.75
CA HIS A 188 -28.36 -21.97 25.87
C HIS A 188 -29.70 -21.22 25.86
N HIS A 189 -29.77 -20.14 25.08
CA HIS A 189 -31.05 -19.71 24.52
C HIS A 189 -31.34 -20.62 23.35
N ALA A 190 -32.16 -21.64 23.61
CA ALA A 190 -32.72 -22.51 22.60
C ALA A 190 -33.35 -21.65 21.48
N PRO A 191 -32.79 -21.64 20.26
CA PRO A 191 -33.47 -21.04 19.14
C PRO A 191 -34.68 -21.93 18.84
N ARG A 192 -35.84 -21.30 18.68
CA ARG A 192 -37.04 -21.95 18.14
C ARG A 192 -36.66 -22.57 16.79
N LEU A 193 -36.69 -23.91 16.74
CA LEU A 193 -36.46 -24.69 15.54
C LEU A 193 -37.51 -24.33 14.50
N VAL A 194 -37.08 -23.75 13.39
CA VAL A 194 -37.80 -23.79 12.13
C VAL A 194 -36.82 -24.37 11.09
N GLU A 195 -37.22 -25.53 10.58
CA GLU A 195 -36.76 -26.26 9.38
C GLU A 195 -35.45 -27.10 9.43
N GLY A 196 -35.64 -28.41 9.72
CA GLY A 196 -34.95 -29.54 9.06
C GLY A 196 -33.70 -30.16 9.73
N PRO A 197 -33.81 -31.22 10.55
CA PRO A 197 -32.66 -31.86 11.21
C PRO A 197 -31.77 -32.73 10.30
N GLU A 198 -32.23 -33.23 9.15
CA GLU A 198 -31.45 -34.23 8.38
C GLU A 198 -30.34 -33.62 7.52
N VAL A 199 -30.57 -32.45 6.93
CA VAL A 199 -29.59 -31.82 6.01
C VAL A 199 -28.35 -31.33 6.76
N THR A 200 -28.52 -30.86 8.00
CA THR A 200 -27.40 -30.35 8.81
C THR A 200 -26.48 -31.45 9.33
N VAL A 201 -27.03 -32.61 9.70
CA VAL A 201 -26.26 -33.77 10.15
C VAL A 201 -25.47 -34.39 8.99
N ALA A 202 -26.09 -34.56 7.81
CA ALA A 202 -25.40 -35.07 6.63
C ALA A 202 -24.24 -34.17 6.21
N VAL A 203 -24.44 -32.84 6.17
CA VAL A 203 -23.37 -31.89 5.83
C VAL A 203 -22.24 -31.92 6.87
N ALA A 204 -22.56 -32.04 8.16
CA ALA A 204 -21.55 -32.18 9.21
C ALA A 204 -20.72 -33.47 9.06
N GLN A 205 -21.37 -34.60 8.77
CA GLN A 205 -20.70 -35.87 8.50
C GLN A 205 -19.84 -35.80 7.23
N GLY A 206 -20.31 -35.14 6.16
CA GLY A 206 -19.55 -34.92 4.94
C GLY A 206 -18.26 -34.13 5.19
N ARG A 207 -18.31 -33.08 6.03
CA ARG A 207 -17.11 -32.32 6.45
C ARG A 207 -16.11 -33.17 7.24
N ALA A 208 -16.60 -34.02 8.14
CA ALA A 208 -15.76 -34.92 8.93
C ALA A 208 -15.02 -35.93 8.03
N ARG A 209 -15.76 -36.60 7.12
CA ARG A 209 -15.16 -37.55 6.16
C ARG A 209 -14.15 -36.89 5.23
N ARG A 210 -14.45 -35.69 4.72
CA ARG A 210 -13.50 -34.93 3.89
C ARG A 210 -12.18 -34.64 4.63
N THR A 211 -12.24 -34.39 5.93
CA THR A 211 -11.04 -34.14 6.74
C THR A 211 -10.19 -35.41 6.87
N GLU A 212 -10.81 -36.57 7.08
CA GLU A 212 -10.12 -37.85 7.09
C GLU A 212 -9.54 -38.21 5.71
N ALA A 213 -10.31 -38.02 4.65
CA ALA A 213 -9.89 -38.27 3.29
C ALA A 213 -8.63 -37.48 2.93
N LEU A 214 -8.60 -36.18 3.26
CA LEU A 214 -7.44 -35.32 3.01
C LEU A 214 -6.19 -35.81 3.76
N ARG A 215 -6.32 -36.35 4.98
CA ARG A 215 -5.19 -36.99 5.68
C ARG A 215 -4.70 -38.26 4.97
N ALA A 216 -5.61 -39.06 4.42
CA ALA A 216 -5.24 -40.24 3.63
C ALA A 216 -4.51 -39.82 2.33
N CYS A 217 -4.93 -38.72 1.69
CA CYS A 217 -4.23 -38.17 0.53
C CYS A 217 -2.83 -37.67 0.92
N ASP A 218 -2.70 -36.94 2.03
CA ASP A 218 -1.41 -36.44 2.54
C ASP A 218 -0.46 -37.61 2.90
N ALA A 219 -0.99 -38.77 3.31
CA ALA A 219 -0.26 -40.00 3.60
C ALA A 219 0.01 -40.90 2.37
N ALA A 220 -0.24 -40.40 1.15
CA ALA A 220 -0.12 -41.15 -0.10
C ALA A 220 -0.95 -42.46 -0.19
N GLN A 221 -2.02 -42.58 0.61
CA GLN A 221 -2.95 -43.69 0.56
C GLN A 221 -4.01 -43.44 -0.52
N TRP A 222 -3.60 -43.45 -1.79
CA TRP A 222 -4.38 -42.90 -2.90
C TRP A 222 -5.78 -43.52 -3.09
N ARG A 223 -5.91 -44.85 -2.96
CA ARG A 223 -7.22 -45.53 -3.06
C ARG A 223 -8.17 -45.07 -1.95
N ARG A 224 -7.73 -45.14 -0.69
CA ARG A 224 -8.50 -44.70 0.48
C ARG A 224 -8.88 -43.22 0.42
N CYS A 225 -7.96 -42.38 -0.06
CA CYS A 225 -8.21 -40.96 -0.29
C CYS A 225 -9.41 -40.72 -1.23
N LEU A 226 -9.46 -41.42 -2.37
CA LEU A 226 -10.55 -41.29 -3.33
C LEU A 226 -11.87 -41.84 -2.76
N ASP A 227 -11.82 -43.01 -2.12
CA ASP A 227 -13.01 -43.65 -1.54
C ASP A 227 -13.68 -42.75 -0.48
N GLU A 228 -12.90 -42.14 0.41
CA GLU A 228 -13.43 -41.26 1.45
C GLU A 228 -13.89 -39.89 0.90
N LEU A 229 -13.26 -39.39 -0.18
CA LEU A 229 -13.74 -38.18 -0.86
C LEU A 229 -15.08 -38.43 -1.58
N ASP A 230 -15.29 -39.62 -2.14
CA ASP A 230 -16.56 -40.01 -2.75
C ASP A 230 -17.66 -40.21 -1.71
N ALA A 231 -17.34 -40.85 -0.57
CA ALA A 231 -18.25 -40.94 0.57
C ALA A 231 -18.62 -39.57 1.13
N ALA A 232 -17.66 -38.63 1.22
CA ALA A 232 -17.92 -37.26 1.64
C ALA A 232 -18.81 -36.49 0.63
N ARG A 233 -18.61 -36.70 -0.68
CA ARG A 233 -19.43 -36.09 -1.73
C ARG A 233 -20.88 -36.58 -1.70
N ALA A 234 -21.12 -37.85 -1.36
CA ALA A 234 -22.47 -38.38 -1.21
C ALA A 234 -23.27 -37.69 -0.09
N LEU A 235 -22.58 -37.20 0.95
CA LEU A 235 -23.16 -36.51 2.11
C LEU A 235 -23.24 -34.98 1.93
N ASP A 236 -22.26 -34.40 1.22
CA ASP A 236 -22.12 -32.96 1.00
C ASP A 236 -21.50 -32.69 -0.39
N PRO A 237 -22.33 -32.67 -1.47
CA PRO A 237 -21.85 -32.43 -2.83
C PRO A 237 -21.21 -31.05 -3.01
N ALA A 238 -21.74 -30.02 -2.34
CA ALA A 238 -21.26 -28.65 -2.45
C ALA A 238 -19.81 -28.51 -1.95
N GLY A 239 -19.44 -29.23 -0.90
CA GLY A 239 -18.08 -29.18 -0.39
C GLY A 239 -17.02 -29.89 -1.26
N ASP A 240 -17.41 -30.67 -2.27
CA ASP A 240 -16.48 -31.25 -3.26
C ASP A 240 -15.94 -30.18 -4.22
N GLU A 241 -16.63 -29.03 -4.36
CA GLU A 241 -16.19 -27.89 -5.16
C GLU A 241 -15.05 -27.09 -4.50
N ALA A 242 -14.69 -27.40 -3.26
CA ALA A 242 -13.57 -26.74 -2.60
C ALA A 242 -12.26 -26.99 -3.34
N GLY A 243 -11.49 -25.92 -3.60
CA GLY A 243 -10.23 -26.02 -4.37
C GLY A 243 -9.21 -27.01 -3.80
N ARG A 244 -9.20 -27.22 -2.47
CA ARG A 244 -8.34 -28.23 -1.82
C ARG A 244 -8.76 -29.66 -2.17
N VAL A 245 -10.05 -29.94 -2.27
CA VAL A 245 -10.59 -31.27 -2.59
C VAL A 245 -10.29 -31.62 -4.05
N ARG A 246 -10.52 -30.68 -4.98
CA ARG A 246 -10.18 -30.88 -6.41
C ARG A 246 -8.70 -31.22 -6.61
N ARG A 247 -7.80 -30.48 -5.93
CA ARG A 247 -6.36 -30.77 -5.98
C ARG A 247 -6.04 -32.14 -5.40
N ALA A 248 -6.62 -32.52 -4.26
CA ALA A 248 -6.40 -33.82 -3.65
C ALA A 248 -6.87 -34.98 -4.55
N ARG A 249 -8.03 -34.85 -5.21
CA ARG A 249 -8.51 -35.84 -6.20
C ARG A 249 -7.55 -35.99 -7.37
N GLN A 250 -7.03 -34.88 -7.90
CA GLN A 250 -6.04 -34.91 -8.98
C GLN A 250 -4.76 -35.62 -8.52
N SER A 251 -4.19 -35.21 -7.38
CA SER A 251 -2.98 -35.84 -6.82
C SER A 251 -3.14 -37.34 -6.59
N ALA A 252 -4.30 -37.79 -6.10
CA ALA A 252 -4.55 -39.21 -5.88
C ALA A 252 -4.67 -40.02 -7.19
N ARG A 253 -5.26 -39.43 -8.25
CA ARG A 253 -5.30 -40.07 -9.59
C ARG A 253 -3.91 -40.19 -10.17
N ASP A 254 -3.13 -39.12 -10.12
CA ASP A 254 -1.74 -39.10 -10.59
C ASP A 254 -0.87 -40.11 -9.80
N GLY A 255 -1.12 -40.23 -8.49
CA GLY A 255 -0.46 -41.20 -7.61
C GLY A 255 -0.76 -42.65 -8.00
N LEU A 256 -2.03 -42.96 -8.28
CA LEU A 256 -2.43 -44.30 -8.73
C LEU A 256 -1.86 -44.65 -10.10
N GLU A 257 -1.76 -43.69 -11.02
CA GLU A 257 -1.18 -43.91 -12.35
C GLU A 257 0.32 -44.25 -12.25
N ARG A 258 1.04 -43.64 -11.31
CA ARG A 258 2.46 -43.96 -11.04
C ARG A 258 2.65 -45.32 -10.39
N ASP A 259 1.70 -45.78 -9.57
CA ASP A 259 1.74 -47.06 -8.89
C ASP A 259 1.37 -48.25 -9.79
N VAL A 260 0.92 -48.01 -11.03
CA VAL A 260 0.74 -49.09 -12.01
C VAL A 260 2.13 -49.56 -12.46
N PRO A 261 2.56 -50.79 -12.14
CA PRO A 261 3.82 -51.31 -12.66
C PRO A 261 3.73 -51.29 -14.18
N GLY A 262 4.66 -50.56 -14.81
CA GLY A 262 4.77 -50.52 -16.27
C GLY A 262 4.83 -51.94 -16.85
N PRO A 263 4.37 -52.15 -18.10
CA PRO A 263 4.46 -53.46 -18.73
C PRO A 263 5.89 -53.96 -18.59
N ALA A 264 6.03 -55.18 -18.04
CA ALA A 264 7.33 -55.81 -17.85
C ALA A 264 8.13 -55.68 -19.15
N PRO A 265 9.41 -55.23 -19.10
CA PRO A 265 10.21 -55.13 -20.30
C PRO A 265 10.18 -56.48 -21.00
N LEU A 266 9.69 -56.48 -22.24
CA LEU A 266 9.72 -57.66 -23.11
C LEU A 266 11.16 -58.18 -23.09
N THR A 267 11.32 -59.42 -22.63
CA THR A 267 12.59 -60.13 -22.65
C THR A 267 13.18 -60.00 -24.06
N PRO A 268 14.42 -59.51 -24.21
CA PRO A 268 15.03 -59.46 -25.53
C PRO A 268 15.13 -60.88 -26.09
N PRO A 269 14.86 -61.09 -27.39
CA PRO A 269 14.99 -62.40 -28.01
C PRO A 269 16.44 -62.92 -27.90
N PRO A 270 16.63 -64.25 -27.87
CA PRO A 270 17.94 -64.85 -27.68
C PRO A 270 18.93 -64.48 -28.81
N PRO A 271 20.24 -64.44 -28.52
CA PRO A 271 21.25 -63.95 -29.44
C PRO A 271 21.41 -64.88 -30.65
N THR A 272 21.06 -64.40 -31.83
CA THR A 272 21.55 -64.96 -33.10
C THR A 272 23.01 -64.57 -33.31
N SER A 273 23.86 -65.59 -33.37
CA SER A 273 25.29 -65.51 -33.69
C SER A 273 25.58 -66.19 -35.05
N PRO A 274 26.74 -65.95 -35.69
CA PRO A 274 26.80 -65.07 -36.85
C PRO A 274 27.13 -65.79 -38.18
N ARG A 275 26.79 -65.15 -39.29
CA ARG A 275 27.36 -65.33 -40.64
C ARG A 275 27.31 -63.94 -41.27
N GLY A 276 28.36 -63.27 -41.71
CA GLY A 276 29.71 -63.67 -42.09
C GLY A 276 30.01 -62.89 -43.37
N SER A 277 30.95 -61.93 -43.30
CA SER A 277 31.65 -61.28 -44.43
C SER A 277 30.79 -60.35 -45.32
N SER A 278 31.23 -59.20 -45.83
CA SER A 278 32.57 -58.63 -46.08
C SER A 278 32.41 -57.22 -46.68
N VAL A 279 33.38 -56.31 -46.42
CA VAL A 279 33.96 -55.30 -47.38
C VAL A 279 32.99 -54.15 -47.77
N THR A 280 33.28 -52.84 -47.80
CA THR A 280 34.45 -51.93 -47.92
C THR A 280 33.94 -50.52 -47.50
N ASP A 281 34.67 -49.74 -46.70
CA ASP A 281 35.52 -48.59 -47.11
C ASP A 281 34.82 -47.20 -47.18
N ALA A 282 35.60 -46.19 -46.78
CA ALA A 282 35.52 -44.76 -47.01
C ALA A 282 34.49 -43.89 -46.24
N GLY A 283 35.00 -42.89 -45.50
CA GLY A 283 34.27 -41.62 -45.32
C GLY A 283 34.49 -40.87 -43.99
N ALA A 284 35.43 -39.93 -44.01
CA ALA A 284 35.84 -38.98 -42.97
C ALA A 284 34.73 -38.04 -42.38
N PRO A 285 35.06 -37.17 -41.38
CA PRO A 285 34.17 -36.74 -40.29
C PRO A 285 33.56 -35.34 -40.44
N ARG A 286 32.55 -35.00 -39.63
CA ARG A 286 32.23 -33.60 -39.31
C ARG A 286 31.81 -33.38 -37.85
N ARG A 287 32.57 -32.50 -37.21
CA ARG A 287 32.38 -31.86 -35.90
C ARG A 287 31.39 -30.69 -36.04
N HIS A 288 30.54 -30.46 -35.04
CA HIS A 288 30.05 -29.13 -34.62
C HIS A 288 29.59 -29.25 -33.15
N ARG A 289 30.38 -28.91 -32.14
CA ARG A 289 30.79 -27.58 -31.63
C ARG A 289 29.62 -26.84 -30.94
N ALA A 290 29.71 -26.81 -29.61
CA ALA A 290 28.89 -26.02 -28.69
C ALA A 290 29.11 -24.50 -28.90
N PRO A 291 28.12 -23.65 -28.57
CA PRO A 291 28.36 -22.23 -28.36
C PRO A 291 28.55 -21.90 -26.87
N THR A 292 29.77 -21.48 -26.57
CA THR A 292 30.12 -20.58 -25.46
C THR A 292 29.61 -19.17 -25.77
N PHE A 293 29.02 -18.48 -24.79
CA PHE A 293 28.87 -17.02 -24.82
C PHE A 293 29.60 -16.38 -23.63
N PRO A 294 30.12 -15.15 -23.80
CA PRO A 294 31.21 -14.60 -23.00
C PRO A 294 30.72 -13.70 -21.85
N GLN A 295 31.56 -13.66 -20.81
CA GLN A 295 31.64 -12.58 -19.85
C GLN A 295 32.44 -11.42 -20.44
N ASP A 296 31.93 -10.20 -20.27
CA ASP A 296 32.66 -8.94 -20.13
C ASP A 296 31.69 -8.02 -19.37
N GLY A 297 31.99 -7.53 -18.17
CA GLY A 297 32.97 -6.46 -17.91
C GLY A 297 32.23 -5.12 -18.04
N GLY A 298 32.21 -4.17 -17.12
CA GLY A 298 32.87 -3.96 -15.84
C GLY A 298 32.57 -2.50 -15.42
N PHE A 299 32.95 -2.17 -14.18
CA PHE A 299 33.29 -0.82 -13.68
C PHE A 299 32.24 0.31 -13.65
N GLY A 300 32.06 0.83 -12.42
CA GLY A 300 31.49 2.15 -12.18
C GLY A 300 31.38 2.50 -10.70
N ARG A 301 32.53 2.74 -10.04
CA ARG A 301 32.58 3.43 -8.73
C ARG A 301 32.10 4.87 -8.90
N TYR A 302 31.25 5.33 -7.98
CA TYR A 302 31.14 6.76 -7.65
C TYR A 302 31.23 6.90 -6.13
N ASP A 303 32.43 7.25 -5.67
CA ASP A 303 32.63 8.03 -4.44
C ASP A 303 32.63 9.50 -4.85
N GLY A 304 31.99 10.36 -4.06
CA GLY A 304 31.99 11.80 -4.32
C GLY A 304 31.12 12.58 -3.35
N ALA A 305 31.67 12.85 -2.17
CA ALA A 305 31.17 13.80 -1.21
C ALA A 305 31.35 15.25 -1.71
N MET A 306 30.31 16.08 -1.51
CA MET A 306 30.37 17.47 -1.08
C MET A 306 29.04 17.82 -0.40
#